data_AF-A0A7G6XS82-F1
#
_entry.id   AF-A0A7G6XS82-F1
#
_cell.length_a   1.000
_cell.length_b   1.000
_cell.length_c   1.000
_cell.angle_alpha   90.00
_cell.angle_beta   90.00
_cell.angle_gamma   90.00
#
_symmetry.space_group_name_H-M   'P 1'
#
loop_
_entity.id
_entity.type
_entity.pdbx_description
1 polymer ?
#
loop_
_entity_poly.entity_id
_entity_poly.type
_entity_poly.pdbx_seq_one_letter_code
_entity_poly.pdbx_strand_id
1 'polypeptide(L)'
;MTVNSLTTYAYDTLGNTKTRRIDGDTQDLTWDPRGKLTSASSPGIGAVAVTGLAGKCLDIDSTATPNAAGALPVQLLTCNESKAQQWRLTGGTVQALGKCLTAEGGEAVLKPCDPANDAQKFTHRADKTLYSTKAQACVTVPNDNPAEGNDLDIYTCVAGAAAQQWTISNTGTQYLYDASGNRLVEETGSC
;
A
#
# COMPACT_ATOMS: atom_id res chain seq x y z
N MET A 1 -26.12 -8.82 -5.41
CA MET A 1 -25.44 -9.86 -4.59
C MET A 1 -24.92 -9.17 -3.36
N THR A 2 -25.43 -9.51 -2.19
CA THR A 2 -24.95 -8.97 -0.90
C THR A 2 -23.81 -9.86 -0.45
N VAL A 3 -22.58 -9.35 -0.40
CA VAL A 3 -21.46 -10.06 0.24
C VAL A 3 -21.61 -9.85 1.73
N ASN A 4 -22.04 -10.88 2.45
CA ASN A 4 -21.94 -10.87 3.92
C ASN A 4 -20.46 -11.02 4.26
N SER A 5 -19.82 -9.95 4.72
CA SER A 5 -18.46 -10.06 5.22
C SER A 5 -18.44 -10.86 6.52
N LEU A 6 -17.87 -12.05 6.47
CA LEU A 6 -17.63 -12.89 7.65
C LEU A 6 -16.24 -12.58 8.18
N THR A 7 -16.19 -11.98 9.36
CA THR A 7 -14.93 -11.86 10.10
C THR A 7 -14.68 -13.16 10.84
N THR A 8 -13.57 -13.86 10.54
CA THR A 8 -13.21 -15.11 11.22
C THR A 8 -11.83 -15.03 11.83
N TYR A 9 -11.68 -15.46 13.08
CA TYR A 9 -10.40 -15.44 13.81
C TYR A 9 -9.97 -16.87 14.11
N ALA A 10 -8.69 -17.17 13.87
CA ALA A 10 -8.05 -18.38 14.36
C ALA A 10 -7.04 -18.01 15.44
N TYR A 11 -6.91 -18.87 16.45
CA TYR A 11 -6.06 -18.64 17.61
C TYR A 11 -5.01 -19.76 17.73
N ASP A 12 -3.84 -19.44 18.28
CA ASP A 12 -2.84 -20.43 18.66
C ASP A 12 -3.18 -21.10 20.00
N THR A 13 -2.35 -22.05 20.42
CA THR A 13 -2.53 -22.77 21.70
C THR A 13 -2.32 -21.89 22.94
N LEU A 14 -1.80 -20.67 22.77
CA LEU A 14 -1.63 -19.66 23.81
C LEU A 14 -2.78 -18.65 23.83
N GLY A 15 -3.76 -18.78 22.91
CA GLY A 15 -4.91 -17.88 22.80
C GLY A 15 -4.62 -16.61 22.00
N ASN A 16 -3.44 -16.46 21.40
CA ASN A 16 -3.16 -15.32 20.52
C ASN A 16 -3.84 -15.52 19.17
N THR A 17 -4.39 -14.46 18.59
CA THR A 17 -4.94 -14.52 17.23
C THR A 17 -3.83 -14.81 16.23
N LYS A 18 -3.81 -16.01 15.64
CA LYS A 18 -2.83 -16.41 14.62
C LYS A 18 -3.20 -15.89 13.24
N THR A 19 -4.49 -15.96 12.91
CA THR A 19 -5.00 -15.41 11.65
C THR A 19 -6.32 -14.70 11.87
N ARG A 20 -6.55 -13.63 11.10
CA ARG A 20 -7.86 -13.00 11.00
C ARG A 20 -8.27 -12.91 9.54
N ARG A 21 -9.53 -13.17 9.26
CA ARG A 21 -10.13 -12.94 7.96
C ARG A 21 -11.06 -11.75 8.07
N ILE A 22 -10.84 -10.69 7.30
CA ILE A 22 -11.71 -9.52 7.24
C ILE A 22 -12.16 -9.38 5.80
N ASP A 23 -13.47 -9.35 5.55
CA ASP A 23 -14.05 -9.16 4.20
C ASP A 23 -13.51 -10.14 3.14
N GLY A 24 -13.09 -11.34 3.56
CA GLY A 24 -12.52 -12.36 2.69
C GLY A 24 -10.99 -12.45 2.72
N ASP A 25 -10.30 -11.47 3.30
CA ASP A 25 -8.84 -11.36 3.36
C ASP A 25 -8.24 -11.95 4.63
N THR A 26 -7.45 -13.00 4.47
CA THR A 26 -6.69 -13.62 5.57
C THR A 26 -5.39 -12.87 5.82
N GLN A 27 -5.20 -12.40 7.05
CA GLN A 27 -3.96 -11.85 7.57
C GLN A 27 -3.39 -12.80 8.62
N ASP A 28 -2.10 -13.06 8.53
CA ASP A 28 -1.33 -13.77 9.56
C ASP A 28 -0.74 -12.75 10.52
N LEU A 29 -0.86 -13.02 11.82
CA LEU A 29 -0.38 -12.15 12.88
C LEU A 29 0.73 -12.85 13.65
N THR A 30 1.85 -12.17 13.84
CA THR A 30 2.97 -12.68 14.65
C THR A 30 3.05 -11.90 15.95
N TRP A 31 3.26 -12.60 17.06
CA TRP A 31 3.30 -12.04 18.41
C TRP A 31 4.63 -12.36 19.09
N ASP A 32 5.09 -11.46 19.96
CA ASP A 32 6.17 -11.76 20.90
C ASP A 32 5.65 -12.60 22.08
N PRO A 33 6.54 -13.23 22.87
CA PRO A 33 6.14 -14.02 24.04
C PRO A 33 5.39 -13.26 25.14
N ARG A 34 5.33 -11.92 25.06
CA ARG A 34 4.63 -11.04 26.01
C ARG A 34 3.25 -10.63 25.48
N GLY A 35 2.79 -11.21 24.37
CA GLY A 35 1.50 -10.91 23.77
C GLY A 35 1.47 -9.59 22.99
N LYS A 36 2.63 -9.07 22.58
CA LYS A 36 2.71 -7.88 21.72
C LYS A 36 2.79 -8.28 20.25
N LEU A 37 1.94 -7.71 19.40
CA LEU A 37 2.01 -7.93 17.94
C LEU A 37 3.35 -7.40 17.38
N THR A 38 4.05 -8.24 16.63
CA THR A 38 5.32 -7.90 15.96
C THR A 38 5.17 -7.71 14.45
N SER A 39 4.22 -8.37 13.79
CA SER A 39 3.96 -8.19 12.34
C SER A 39 2.59 -8.72 11.90
N ALA A 40 2.11 -8.23 10.75
CA ALA A 40 0.89 -8.71 10.09
C ALA A 40 1.11 -8.85 8.57
N SER A 41 0.62 -9.93 7.94
CA SER A 41 0.78 -10.18 6.50
C SER A 41 -0.19 -9.35 5.62
N SER A 42 0.16 -9.14 4.34
CA SER A 42 -0.54 -8.27 3.38
C SER A 42 -1.90 -8.84 2.91
N PRO A 43 -2.93 -7.99 2.69
CA PRO A 43 -2.92 -6.56 2.91
C PRO A 43 -3.28 -6.27 4.36
N GLY A 44 -2.23 -6.11 5.16
CA GLY A 44 -2.30 -6.15 6.61
C GLY A 44 -2.77 -4.82 7.19
N ILE A 45 -3.15 -4.86 8.47
CA ILE A 45 -3.09 -3.74 9.44
C ILE A 45 -2.16 -2.62 8.94
N GLY A 46 -2.68 -1.49 8.46
CA GLY A 46 -1.90 -0.33 8.00
C GLY A 46 -1.69 -0.18 6.50
N ALA A 47 -2.33 -1.01 5.67
CA ALA A 47 -2.45 -0.75 4.24
C ALA A 47 -3.61 0.22 3.97
N VAL A 48 -3.40 1.15 3.06
CA VAL A 48 -4.34 2.24 2.76
C VAL A 48 -4.50 2.40 1.25
N ALA A 49 -5.66 2.91 0.85
CA ALA A 49 -5.84 3.41 -0.50
C ALA A 49 -5.01 4.70 -0.67
N VAL A 50 -4.28 4.79 -1.76
CA VAL A 50 -3.57 5.99 -2.18
C VAL A 50 -4.30 6.56 -3.38
N THR A 51 -4.95 7.70 -3.19
CA THR A 51 -5.84 8.31 -4.19
C THR A 51 -5.16 9.51 -4.86
N GLY A 52 -5.31 9.66 -6.16
CA GLY A 52 -4.70 10.72 -6.96
C GLY A 52 -5.69 11.43 -7.85
N LEU A 53 -5.26 11.69 -9.10
CA LEU A 53 -6.02 12.45 -10.08
C LEU A 53 -7.44 11.89 -10.27
N ALA A 54 -8.42 12.79 -10.28
CA ALA A 54 -9.84 12.47 -10.43
C ALA A 54 -10.38 11.45 -9.38
N GLY A 55 -9.75 11.35 -8.22
CA GLY A 55 -10.17 10.45 -7.13
C GLY A 55 -9.88 8.97 -7.40
N LYS A 56 -9.06 8.66 -8.41
CA LYS A 56 -8.66 7.29 -8.75
C LYS A 56 -7.50 6.81 -7.87
N CYS A 57 -7.31 5.51 -7.79
CA CYS A 57 -6.33 4.88 -6.94
C CYS A 57 -5.02 4.58 -7.67
N LEU A 58 -3.92 4.67 -6.93
CA LEU A 58 -2.65 4.05 -7.25
C LEU A 58 -2.87 2.53 -7.25
N ASP A 59 -2.66 1.89 -8.40
CA ASP A 59 -3.05 0.51 -8.63
C ASP A 59 -1.90 -0.27 -9.27
N ILE A 60 -1.75 -1.54 -8.93
CA ILE A 60 -0.83 -2.43 -9.62
C ILE A 60 -1.58 -3.04 -10.80
N ASP A 61 -1.09 -2.87 -12.03
CA ASP A 61 -1.64 -3.58 -13.18
C ASP A 61 -1.29 -5.08 -13.09
N SER A 62 -2.15 -5.80 -12.37
CA SER A 62 -2.05 -7.26 -12.19
C SER A 62 -2.42 -8.05 -13.44
N THR A 63 -2.89 -7.39 -14.50
CA THR A 63 -3.23 -8.00 -15.79
C THR A 63 -2.11 -7.86 -16.82
N ALA A 64 -1.18 -6.92 -16.61
CA ALA A 64 0.00 -6.78 -17.45
C ALA A 64 0.90 -8.01 -17.41
N THR A 65 1.59 -8.24 -18.53
CA THR A 65 2.73 -9.16 -18.56
C THR A 65 3.93 -8.45 -17.94
N PRO A 66 4.62 -9.03 -16.94
CA PRO A 66 5.81 -8.42 -16.38
C PRO A 66 6.86 -8.15 -17.46
N ASN A 67 7.58 -7.04 -17.35
CA ASN A 67 8.68 -6.74 -18.25
C ASN A 67 9.84 -7.76 -18.10
N ALA A 68 10.89 -7.66 -18.92
CA ALA A 68 12.02 -8.58 -18.88
C ALA A 68 12.75 -8.64 -17.51
N ALA A 69 12.59 -7.59 -16.68
CA ALA A 69 13.12 -7.53 -15.33
C ALA A 69 12.11 -7.97 -14.24
N GLY A 70 10.98 -8.55 -14.65
CA GLY A 70 9.93 -9.07 -13.76
C GLY A 70 9.11 -7.99 -13.05
N ALA A 71 9.15 -6.74 -13.55
CA ALA A 71 8.41 -5.63 -12.97
C ALA A 71 6.98 -5.57 -13.53
N LEU A 72 6.01 -5.27 -12.67
CA LEU A 72 4.63 -4.97 -13.06
C LEU A 72 4.42 -3.45 -13.08
N PRO A 73 3.70 -2.90 -14.06
CA PRO A 73 3.35 -1.48 -14.07
C PRO A 73 2.50 -1.10 -12.85
N VAL A 74 2.68 0.14 -12.40
CA VAL A 74 1.74 0.79 -11.49
C VAL A 74 0.96 1.80 -12.31
N GLN A 75 -0.36 1.76 -12.21
CA GLN A 75 -1.31 2.48 -13.05
C GLN A 75 -2.27 3.35 -12.23
N LEU A 76 -3.00 4.21 -12.93
CA LEU A 76 -4.19 4.90 -12.41
C LEU A 76 -5.44 4.07 -12.70
N LEU A 77 -6.15 3.64 -11.66
CA LEU A 77 -7.38 2.86 -11.82
C LEU A 77 -8.49 3.32 -10.87
N THR A 78 -9.76 3.15 -11.25
CA THR A 78 -10.88 3.36 -10.33
C THR A 78 -10.69 2.52 -9.06
N CYS A 79 -10.94 3.17 -7.92
CA CYS A 79 -10.82 2.53 -6.62
C CYS A 79 -11.81 1.35 -6.49
N ASN A 80 -11.30 0.17 -6.18
CA ASN A 80 -12.05 -1.09 -6.16
C ASN A 80 -11.71 -1.97 -4.95
N GLU A 81 -10.97 -1.44 -3.98
CA GLU A 81 -10.59 -2.11 -2.72
C GLU A 81 -9.78 -3.40 -2.90
N SER A 82 -9.36 -3.73 -4.12
CA SER A 82 -8.53 -4.91 -4.37
C SER A 82 -7.16 -4.78 -3.73
N LYS A 83 -6.50 -5.92 -3.53
CA LYS A 83 -5.13 -5.97 -2.98
C LYS A 83 -4.11 -5.18 -3.81
N ALA A 84 -4.40 -4.94 -5.10
CA ALA A 84 -3.57 -4.15 -6.00
C ALA A 84 -3.55 -2.65 -5.64
N GLN A 85 -4.51 -2.19 -4.83
CA GLN A 85 -4.68 -0.79 -4.41
C GLN A 85 -4.41 -0.56 -2.93
N GLN A 86 -4.00 -1.60 -2.21
CA GLN A 86 -3.75 -1.54 -0.77
C GLN A 86 -2.24 -1.40 -0.53
N TRP A 87 -1.83 -0.16 -0.23
CA TRP A 87 -0.43 0.23 -0.10
C TRP A 87 -0.05 0.49 1.35
N ARG A 88 1.14 0.06 1.75
CA ARG A 88 1.76 0.39 3.03
C ARG A 88 2.93 1.33 2.82
N LEU A 89 2.92 2.45 3.53
CA LEU A 89 4.07 3.35 3.60
C LEU A 89 4.83 3.10 4.89
N THR A 90 6.04 2.54 4.77
CA THR A 90 6.86 2.17 5.93
C THR A 90 8.34 2.18 5.59
N GLY A 91 9.19 2.63 6.52
CA GLY A 91 10.64 2.57 6.36
C GLY A 91 11.17 3.26 5.09
N GLY A 92 10.48 4.29 4.59
CA GLY A 92 10.81 4.97 3.34
C GLY A 92 10.47 4.19 2.07
N THR A 93 9.64 3.14 2.17
CA THR A 93 9.15 2.36 1.02
C THR A 93 7.64 2.43 0.91
N VAL A 94 7.12 2.24 -0.29
CA VAL A 94 5.68 2.14 -0.60
C VAL A 94 5.44 0.71 -1.09
N GLN A 95 4.74 -0.10 -0.30
CA GLN A 95 4.70 -1.55 -0.48
C GLN A 95 3.28 -2.04 -0.78
N ALA A 96 3.16 -2.99 -1.69
CA ALA A 96 1.92 -3.71 -1.96
C ALA A 96 2.24 -5.12 -2.46
N LEU A 97 1.37 -6.08 -2.15
CA LEU A 97 1.57 -7.50 -2.50
C LEU A 97 2.93 -8.09 -2.06
N GLY A 98 3.53 -7.58 -0.97
CA GLY A 98 4.86 -7.99 -0.51
C GLY A 98 6.02 -7.51 -1.39
N LYS A 99 5.75 -6.59 -2.32
CA LYS A 99 6.71 -5.95 -3.22
C LYS A 99 6.76 -4.45 -2.97
N CYS A 100 7.78 -3.80 -3.52
CA CYS A 100 8.05 -2.38 -3.34
C CYS A 100 7.85 -1.62 -4.65
N LEU A 101 7.19 -0.46 -4.54
CA LEU A 101 7.21 0.58 -5.58
C LEU A 101 8.67 0.91 -5.89
N THR A 102 9.00 0.98 -7.18
CA THR A 102 10.35 1.20 -7.68
C THR A 102 10.29 2.23 -8.80
N ALA A 103 11.18 3.22 -8.76
CA ALA A 103 11.39 4.13 -9.87
C ALA A 103 12.40 3.53 -10.86
N GLU A 104 11.96 3.08 -12.03
CA GLU A 104 12.81 2.38 -13.00
C GLU A 104 12.47 2.82 -14.42
N GLY A 105 13.47 3.17 -15.24
CA GLY A 105 13.24 3.50 -16.65
C GLY A 105 12.42 4.77 -16.92
N GLY A 106 12.12 5.58 -15.89
CA GLY A 106 11.19 6.71 -16.00
C GLY A 106 9.75 6.35 -15.62
N GLU A 107 9.50 5.12 -15.18
CA GLU A 107 8.19 4.60 -14.80
C GLU A 107 8.14 4.20 -13.33
N ALA A 108 6.94 4.20 -12.77
CA ALA A 108 6.64 3.63 -11.47
C ALA A 108 6.22 2.16 -11.66
N VAL A 109 6.99 1.24 -11.09
CA VAL A 109 6.77 -0.19 -11.24
C VAL A 109 6.84 -0.92 -9.90
N LEU A 110 6.30 -2.14 -9.84
CA LEU A 110 6.32 -2.99 -8.67
C LEU A 110 7.36 -4.11 -8.82
N LYS A 111 8.33 -4.18 -7.89
CA LYS A 111 9.42 -5.19 -7.89
C LYS A 111 9.63 -5.79 -6.50
N PRO A 112 10.27 -6.98 -6.38
CA PRO A 112 10.69 -7.49 -5.08
C PRO A 112 11.43 -6.42 -4.27
N CYS A 113 11.12 -6.33 -2.98
CA CYS A 113 11.78 -5.38 -2.10
C CYS A 113 13.25 -5.75 -1.93
N ASP A 114 14.13 -4.76 -2.08
CA ASP A 114 15.56 -4.84 -1.87
C ASP A 114 15.99 -3.63 -1.02
N PRO A 115 16.39 -3.84 0.25
CA PRO A 115 16.78 -2.74 1.15
C PRO A 115 18.02 -1.97 0.68
N ALA A 116 18.84 -2.54 -0.22
CA ALA A 116 19.99 -1.86 -0.82
C ALA A 116 19.61 -1.02 -2.05
N ASN A 117 18.39 -1.18 -2.58
CA ASN A 117 17.97 -0.49 -3.79
C ASN A 117 17.37 0.90 -3.49
N ASP A 118 18.17 1.94 -3.70
CA ASP A 118 17.72 3.33 -3.51
C ASP A 118 16.54 3.74 -4.42
N ALA A 119 16.33 3.06 -5.54
CA ALA A 119 15.18 3.32 -6.42
C ALA A 119 13.82 2.97 -5.79
N GLN A 120 13.83 2.23 -4.66
CA GLN A 120 12.64 1.87 -3.89
C GLN A 120 12.36 2.83 -2.73
N LYS A 121 13.16 3.90 -2.59
CA LYS A 121 13.01 4.87 -1.51
C LYS A 121 12.12 6.04 -1.93
N PHE A 122 10.92 6.07 -1.35
CA PHE A 122 9.89 7.08 -1.59
C PHE A 122 9.52 7.83 -0.31
N THR A 123 9.17 9.10 -0.47
CA THR A 123 8.66 9.95 0.62
C THR A 123 7.39 10.61 0.16
N HIS A 124 6.30 10.41 0.90
CA HIS A 124 5.13 11.26 0.78
C HIS A 124 5.42 12.59 1.46
N ARG A 125 5.32 13.69 0.72
CA ARG A 125 5.69 15.02 1.18
C ARG A 125 4.45 15.83 1.59
N ALA A 126 4.68 16.93 2.31
CA ALA A 126 3.63 17.86 2.71
C ALA A 126 2.86 18.49 1.52
N ASP A 127 3.49 18.57 0.35
CA ASP A 127 2.87 19.01 -0.91
C ASP A 127 2.05 17.92 -1.62
N LYS A 128 1.85 16.77 -0.95
CA LYS A 128 1.14 15.57 -1.40
C LYS A 128 1.84 14.79 -2.52
N THR A 129 3.08 15.11 -2.87
CA THR A 129 3.82 14.32 -3.85
C THR A 129 4.35 13.02 -3.25
N LEU A 130 4.38 11.94 -4.04
CA LEU A 130 5.15 10.74 -3.75
C LEU A 130 6.51 10.86 -4.46
N TYR A 131 7.52 11.28 -3.71
CA TYR A 131 8.83 11.62 -4.24
C TYR A 131 9.81 10.44 -4.15
N SER A 132 10.45 10.09 -5.27
CA SER A 132 11.59 9.16 -5.31
C SER A 132 12.89 9.90 -4.99
N THR A 133 13.62 9.44 -3.98
CA THR A 133 14.91 10.05 -3.60
C THR A 133 15.97 9.82 -4.66
N LYS A 134 16.01 8.63 -5.27
CA LYS A 134 16.98 8.27 -6.29
C LYS A 134 16.76 9.01 -7.60
N ALA A 135 15.51 9.10 -8.05
CA ALA A 135 15.19 9.74 -9.32
C ALA A 135 15.07 11.27 -9.22
N GLN A 136 14.96 11.81 -8.00
CA GLN A 136 14.67 13.21 -7.74
C GLN A 136 13.40 13.71 -8.45
N ALA A 137 12.40 12.84 -8.49
CA ALA A 137 11.19 12.97 -9.30
C ALA A 137 9.98 12.39 -8.55
N CYS A 138 8.79 12.68 -9.05
CA CYS A 138 7.51 12.38 -8.43
C CYS A 138 6.72 11.35 -9.24
N VAL A 139 5.99 10.47 -8.54
CA VAL A 139 4.99 9.59 -9.18
C VAL A 139 3.92 10.46 -9.83
N THR A 140 3.71 10.28 -11.13
CA THR A 140 2.95 11.20 -11.98
C THR A 140 1.96 10.44 -12.85
N VAL A 141 0.72 10.92 -12.91
CA VAL A 141 -0.22 10.48 -13.95
C VAL A 141 0.18 11.16 -15.27
N PRO A 142 0.51 10.41 -16.33
CA PRO A 142 1.02 10.98 -17.57
C PRO A 142 0.00 11.93 -18.21
N ASN A 143 0.49 13.06 -18.73
CA ASN A 143 -0.27 14.04 -19.50
C ASN A 143 -1.52 14.61 -18.78
N ASP A 144 -1.54 14.60 -17.44
CA ASP A 144 -2.72 14.97 -16.65
C ASP A 144 -4.00 14.23 -17.07
N ASN A 145 -3.86 13.01 -17.62
CA ASN A 145 -4.95 12.25 -18.20
C ASN A 145 -5.63 11.37 -17.14
N PRO A 146 -6.90 11.62 -16.77
CA PRO A 146 -7.60 10.84 -15.74
C PRO A 146 -8.18 9.52 -16.28
N ALA A 147 -7.89 9.14 -17.52
CA ALA A 147 -8.27 7.85 -18.08
C ALA A 147 -7.68 6.70 -17.24
N GLU A 148 -8.43 5.61 -17.17
CA GLU A 148 -8.02 4.40 -16.47
C GLU A 148 -7.00 3.62 -17.29
N GLY A 149 -6.11 2.91 -16.59
CA GLY A 149 -5.09 2.10 -17.24
C GLY A 149 -3.86 2.89 -17.69
N ASN A 150 -3.75 4.16 -17.31
CA ASN A 150 -2.53 4.93 -17.53
C ASN A 150 -1.45 4.43 -16.57
N ASP A 151 -0.40 3.83 -17.12
CA ASP A 151 0.84 3.56 -16.39
C ASP A 151 1.45 4.87 -15.88
N LEU A 152 1.94 4.85 -14.65
CA LEU A 152 2.42 6.05 -13.97
C LEU A 152 3.90 6.30 -14.25
N ASP A 153 4.23 7.56 -14.50
CA ASP A 153 5.58 8.01 -14.73
C ASP A 153 6.29 8.36 -13.42
N ILE A 154 7.61 8.35 -13.46
CA ILE A 154 8.49 9.05 -12.53
C ILE A 154 9.00 10.29 -13.25
N TYR A 155 8.35 11.42 -12.99
CA TYR A 155 8.59 12.66 -13.72
C TYR A 155 9.00 13.81 -12.80
N THR A 156 9.64 14.84 -13.36
CA THR A 156 10.07 16.02 -12.62
C THR A 156 8.91 16.58 -11.78
N CYS A 157 9.16 16.83 -10.50
CA CYS A 157 8.13 17.34 -9.61
C CYS A 157 7.74 18.77 -10.02
N VAL A 158 6.45 18.98 -10.29
CA VAL A 158 5.85 20.26 -10.67
C VAL A 158 4.96 20.73 -9.52
N ALA A 159 5.30 21.90 -8.96
CA ALA A 159 4.57 22.45 -7.83
C ALA A 159 3.08 22.64 -8.16
N GLY A 160 2.21 22.01 -7.36
CA GLY A 160 0.76 22.14 -7.50
C GLY A 160 0.13 21.32 -8.63
N ALA A 161 0.89 20.52 -9.39
CA ALA A 161 0.33 19.70 -10.46
C ALA A 161 -0.60 18.61 -9.89
N ALA A 162 -1.87 18.62 -10.32
CA ALA A 162 -2.88 17.69 -9.81
C ALA A 162 -2.54 16.22 -10.11
N ALA A 163 -1.91 15.94 -11.26
CA ALA A 163 -1.43 14.60 -11.62
C ALA A 163 -0.30 14.04 -10.73
N GLN A 164 0.29 14.86 -9.87
CA GLN A 164 1.37 14.45 -8.96
C GLN A 164 0.94 14.48 -7.48
N GLN A 165 -0.32 14.82 -7.21
CA GLN A 165 -0.85 14.86 -5.85
C GLN A 165 -1.51 13.53 -5.49
N TRP A 166 -0.99 12.92 -4.43
CA TRP A 166 -1.48 11.65 -3.89
C TRP A 166 -1.94 11.87 -2.45
N THR A 167 -3.18 11.51 -2.16
CA THR A 167 -3.76 11.55 -0.83
C THR A 167 -3.74 10.14 -0.26
N ILE A 168 -3.13 10.01 0.90
CA ILE A 168 -3.05 8.76 1.66
C ILE A 168 -4.22 8.77 2.63
N SER A 169 -5.22 7.93 2.38
CA SER A 169 -6.40 7.84 3.23
C SER A 169 -6.08 7.02 4.47
N ASN A 170 -5.50 7.68 5.47
CA ASN A 170 -5.23 7.09 6.79
C ASN A 170 -6.18 7.72 7.81
N THR A 171 -7.45 7.27 7.82
CA THR A 171 -8.50 7.90 8.66
C THR A 171 -8.94 7.08 9.86
N GLY A 172 -8.18 6.06 10.27
CA GLY A 172 -8.55 5.31 11.47
C GLY A 172 -7.38 4.70 12.20
N THR A 173 -7.26 5.00 13.49
CA THR A 173 -6.57 4.10 14.41
C THR A 173 -7.43 2.86 14.58
N GLN A 174 -7.00 1.72 14.02
CA GLN A 174 -7.68 0.46 14.28
C GLN A 174 -7.17 -0.12 15.60
N TYR A 175 -8.12 -0.42 16.49
CA TYR A 175 -7.85 -1.11 17.74
C TYR A 175 -8.38 -2.54 17.64
N LEU A 176 -7.53 -3.51 17.97
CA LEU A 176 -7.97 -4.88 18.24
C LEU A 176 -8.02 -5.08 19.74
N TYR A 177 -9.10 -5.68 20.21
CA TYR A 177 -9.30 -6.03 21.62
C TYR A 177 -9.38 -7.55 21.78
N ASP A 178 -8.93 -8.07 22.91
CA ASP A 178 -9.19 -9.48 23.27
C ASP A 178 -10.64 -9.67 23.74
N ALA A 179 -11.02 -10.93 23.99
CA ALA A 179 -12.35 -11.27 24.52
C ALA A 179 -12.62 -10.69 25.93
N SER A 180 -11.59 -10.21 26.62
CA SER A 180 -11.67 -9.56 27.93
C SER A 180 -11.71 -8.03 27.82
N GLY A 181 -11.69 -7.47 26.60
CA GLY A 181 -11.69 -6.04 26.35
C GLY A 181 -10.32 -5.36 26.50
N ASN A 182 -9.22 -6.11 26.63
CA ASN A 182 -7.89 -5.54 26.67
C ASN A 182 -7.42 -5.16 25.26
N ARG A 183 -6.80 -3.99 25.14
CA ARG A 183 -6.25 -3.49 23.88
C ARG A 183 -5.03 -4.33 23.47
N LEU A 184 -5.16 -5.11 22.41
CA LEU A 184 -4.12 -5.99 21.87
C LEU A 184 -3.26 -5.30 20.80
N VAL A 185 -3.85 -4.43 20.00
CA VAL A 185 -3.15 -3.72 18.90
C VAL A 185 -3.61 -2.27 18.86
N GLU A 186 -2.65 -1.36 18.72
CA GLU A 186 -2.85 0.05 18.43
C GLU A 186 -2.18 0.34 17.09
N GLU A 187 -2.99 0.56 16.06
CA GLU A 187 -2.51 0.84 14.72
C GLU A 187 -2.54 2.35 14.49
N THR A 188 -1.41 3.02 14.65
CA THR A 188 -1.31 4.43 14.21
C THR A 188 -0.95 4.41 12.73
N GLY A 189 -1.88 4.86 11.90
CA GLY A 189 -1.58 5.17 10.52
C GLY A 189 -0.41 6.16 10.43
N SER A 190 0.69 5.76 9.79
CA SER A 190 1.88 6.60 9.62
C SER A 190 1.50 7.89 8.89
N CYS A 191 1.66 9.03 9.58
CA CYS A 191 1.68 10.38 9.03
C CYS A 191 3.06 10.73 8.47
#